data_AF-A0A7K0C3E2-F1
#
_entry.id   AF-A0A7K0C3E2-F1
#
_cell.length_a   1.000
_cell.length_b   1.000
_cell.length_c   1.000
_cell.angle_alpha   90.00
_cell.angle_beta   90.00
_cell.angle_gamma   90.00
#
_symmetry.space_group_name_H-M   'P 1'
#
loop_
_entity.id
_entity.type
_entity.pdbx_description
1 polymer ?
#
loop_
_entity_poly.entity_id
_entity_poly.type
_entity_poly.pdbx_seq_one_letter_code
_entity_poly.pdbx_strand_id
1 'polypeptide(L)' 'MGWSYRKSMKVGPFRLNFSKQGVGHSVGGRGARYTKGADGRKTMTFRIPGTGFSWRRSVGKR' A
#
# COMPACT_ATOMS: atom_id res chain seq x y z
N MET A 1 6.09 -9.56 -26.72
CA MET A 1 5.06 -8.51 -26.59
C MET A 1 3.87 -9.09 -25.84
N GLY A 2 3.93 -9.10 -24.51
CA GLY A 2 3.00 -9.86 -23.67
C GLY A 2 1.95 -8.98 -23.00
N TRP A 3 0.75 -9.52 -22.81
CA TRP A 3 -0.37 -8.86 -22.14
C TRP A 3 0.05 -8.44 -20.72
N SER A 4 -0.15 -7.16 -20.38
CA SER A 4 0.04 -6.66 -19.01
C SER A 4 -1.33 -6.41 -18.39
N TYR A 5 -1.62 -7.09 -17.28
CA TYR A 5 -2.84 -6.89 -16.53
C TYR A 5 -2.50 -6.16 -15.23
N ARG A 6 -3.01 -4.94 -15.12
CA ARG A 6 -2.93 -4.13 -13.91
C ARG A 6 -4.31 -3.55 -13.63
N LYS A 7 -4.93 -3.97 -12.54
CA LYS A 7 -6.21 -3.41 -12.08
C LYS A 7 -6.04 -2.78 -10.71
N SER A 8 -6.51 -1.55 -10.55
CA SER A 8 -6.54 -0.86 -9.25
C SER A 8 -8.00 -0.61 -8.90
N MET A 9 -8.46 -1.13 -7.76
CA MET A 9 -9.81 -0.89 -7.25
C MET A 9 -9.71 -0.14 -5.93
N LYS A 10 -10.39 0.99 -5.84
CA LYS A 10 -10.47 1.79 -4.61
C LYS A 10 -11.83 1.56 -3.98
N VAL A 11 -11.83 1.02 -2.77
CA VAL A 11 -13.03 0.74 -1.97
C VAL A 11 -12.87 1.50 -0.65
N GLY A 12 -13.28 2.77 -0.65
CA GLY A 12 -13.15 3.66 0.50
C GLY A 12 -11.69 3.86 0.96
N PRO A 13 -11.36 3.63 2.24
CA PRO A 13 -10.00 3.74 2.78
C PRO A 13 -9.09 2.58 2.35
N PHE A 14 -9.62 1.59 1.61
CA PHE A 14 -8.90 0.45 1.07
C PHE A 14 -8.63 0.64 -0.43
N ARG A 15 -7.43 0.29 -0.88
CA ARG A 15 -7.03 0.28 -2.30
C ARG A 15 -6.39 -1.06 -2.62
N LEU A 16 -7.03 -1.84 -3.47
CA LEU A 16 -6.51 -3.11 -3.98
C LEU A 16 -5.79 -2.87 -5.31
N ASN A 17 -4.61 -3.45 -5.48
CA ASN A 17 -3.83 -3.42 -6.71
C ASN A 17 -3.58 -4.87 -7.14
N PHE A 18 -4.20 -5.26 -8.24
CA PHE A 18 -4.01 -6.54 -8.89
C PHE A 18 -2.99 -6.34 -10.01
N SER A 19 -1.88 -7.07 -9.98
CA SER A 19 -0.89 -7.10 -11.06
C SER A 19 -0.56 -8.54 -11.43
N LYS A 20 0.20 -8.73 -12.51
CA LYS A 20 0.75 -10.04 -12.90
C LYS A 20 1.57 -10.74 -11.80
N GLN A 21 2.15 -9.97 -10.88
CA GLN A 21 2.97 -10.49 -9.76
C GLN A 21 2.12 -10.90 -8.55
N GLY A 22 0.84 -10.50 -8.50
CA GLY A 22 -0.07 -10.83 -7.40
C GLY A 22 -0.96 -9.68 -6.96
N VAL A 23 -1.52 -9.81 -5.75
CA VAL A 23 -2.49 -8.86 -5.18
C VAL A 23 -1.85 -8.08 -4.04
N GLY A 24 -1.69 -6.76 -4.24
CA GLY A 24 -1.35 -5.81 -3.20
C GLY A 24 -2.59 -5.10 -2.65
N HIS A 25 -2.55 -4.67 -1.40
CA HIS A 25 -3.61 -3.88 -0.78
C HIS A 25 -3.04 -2.78 0.10
N SER A 26 -3.58 -1.57 0.00
CA SER A 26 -3.31 -0.47 0.90
C SER A 26 -4.55 -0.18 1.72
N VAL A 27 -4.37 0.03 3.02
CA VAL A 27 -5.44 0.30 3.98
C VAL A 27 -5.04 1.52 4.79
N GLY A 28 -5.84 2.58 4.75
CA GLY A 28 -5.68 3.74 5.62
C GLY A 28 -5.42 5.06 4.91
N GLY A 29 -5.38 6.13 5.71
CA GLY A 29 -5.53 7.53 5.29
C GLY A 29 -4.49 8.48 5.88
N ARG A 30 -4.87 9.75 6.06
CA ARG A 30 -3.96 10.86 6.45
C ARG A 30 -3.24 10.67 7.80
N GLY A 31 -3.68 9.75 8.67
CA GLY A 31 -3.08 9.48 9.99
C GLY A 31 -2.30 8.16 10.08
N ALA A 32 -2.86 7.07 9.58
CA ALA A 32 -2.19 5.77 9.53
C ALA A 32 -2.53 5.08 8.21
N ARG A 33 -1.50 4.61 7.51
CA ARG A 33 -1.59 3.93 6.22
C ARG A 33 -0.72 2.68 6.23
N TYR A 34 -1.37 1.54 6.15
CA TYR A 34 -0.74 0.26 5.87
C TYR A 34 -0.77 -0.04 4.37
N THR A 35 0.28 -0.64 3.83
CA THR A 35 0.38 -1.02 2.42
C THR A 35 1.13 -2.33 2.30
N LYS A 36 0.47 -3.33 1.74
CA LYS A 36 1.04 -4.62 1.34
C LYS A 36 1.15 -4.64 -0.18
N GLY A 37 2.37 -4.75 -0.70
CA GLY A 37 2.63 -4.96 -2.13
C GLY A 37 2.40 -6.42 -2.54
N ALA A 38 2.25 -6.64 -3.85
CA ALA A 38 2.20 -7.99 -4.42
C ALA A 38 3.50 -8.77 -4.14
N ASP A 39 4.65 -8.08 -4.12
CA ASP A 39 5.98 -8.64 -3.84
C ASP A 39 6.23 -8.97 -2.36
N GLY A 40 5.19 -9.03 -1.51
CA GLY A 40 5.30 -9.31 -0.08
C GLY A 40 5.75 -8.12 0.79
N ARG A 41 6.21 -7.02 0.18
CA ARG A 41 6.63 -5.81 0.90
C ARG A 41 5.48 -5.20 1.69
N LYS A 42 5.61 -5.15 3.01
CA LYS A 42 4.66 -4.50 3.93
C LYS A 42 5.24 -3.17 4.38
N THR A 43 4.48 -2.09 4.26
CA THR A 43 4.87 -0.74 4.67
C THR A 43 3.77 -0.16 5.55
N MET A 44 4.14 0.29 6.74
CA MET A 44 3.28 1.00 7.65
C MET A 44 3.76 2.46 7.73
N THR A 45 2.86 3.40 7.47
CA THR A 45 3.14 4.83 7.50
C THR A 45 2.20 5.45 8.53
N PHE A 46 2.75 6.03 9.59
CA PHE A 46 2.03 6.89 10.51
C PHE A 46 2.37 8.33 10.18
N ARG A 47 1.37 9.20 10.24
CA ARG A 47 1.53 10.62 10.02
C ARG A 47 0.78 11.34 11.12
N ILE A 48 1.50 12.16 11.86
CA ILE A 48 0.89 12.98 12.90
C ILE A 48 0.29 14.20 12.19
N PRO A 49 -1.04 14.38 12.22
CA PRO A 49 -1.67 15.54 11.58
C PRO A 49 -1.25 16.82 12.31
N GLY A 50 -0.91 17.87 11.56
CA GLY A 50 -0.57 19.18 12.11
C GLY A 50 0.91 19.40 12.46
N THR A 51 1.74 18.36 12.50
CA THR A 51 3.17 18.50 12.89
C THR A 51 4.15 18.23 11.75
N GLY A 52 3.68 17.80 10.57
CA GLY A 52 4.53 17.51 9.40
C GLY A 52 5.35 16.22 9.50
N PHE A 53 5.44 15.61 10.69
CA PHE A 53 6.17 14.37 10.91
C PHE A 53 5.43 13.15 10.34
N SER A 54 6.14 12.42 9.48
CA SER A 54 5.70 11.13 8.95
C SER A 54 6.70 10.04 9.30
N TRP A 55 6.25 9.03 10.02
CA TRP A 55 7.03 7.84 10.35
C TRP A 55 6.66 6.71 9.39
N ARG A 56 7.59 6.25 8.58
CA ARG A 56 7.39 5.09 7.70
C ARG A 56 8.27 3.94 8.14
N ARG A 57 7.66 2.79 8.40
CA ARG A 57 8.34 1.53 8.72
C ARG A 57 7.99 0.47 7.68
N SER A 58 8.99 -0.21 7.12
CA SER A 58 8.75 -1.41 6.33
C SER A 58 8.67 -2.60 7.28
N VAL A 59 7.55 -3.31 7.33
CA VAL A 59 7.25 -4.42 8.26
C VAL A 59 7.33 -5.77 7.53
N GLY A 60 8.23 -5.90 6.55
CA GLY A 60 8.35 -7.10 5.74
C GLY A 60 9.76 -7.28 5.24
N LYS A 61 10.27 -8.50 5.45
CA LYS A 61 11.60 -8.95 5.02
C LYS A 61 11.61 -9.18 3.51
N ARG A 62 12.77 -8.92 2.90
CA ARG A 62 13.14 -9.46 1.61
C ARG A 62 13.23 -10.99 1.71
#